data_AF-A0A7C2M2J7-F1
#
_entry.id   AF-A0A7C2M2J7-F1
#
_cell.length_a   1.000
_cell.length_b   1.000
_cell.length_c   1.000
_cell.angle_alpha   90.00
_cell.angle_beta   90.00
_cell.angle_gamma   90.00
#
_symmetry.space_group_name_H-M   'P 1'
#
loop_
_entity.id
_entity.type
_entity.pdbx_description
1 polymer ?
#
loop_
_entity_poly.entity_id
_entity_poly.type
_entity_poly.pdbx_seq_one_letter_code
_entity_poly.pdbx_strand_id
1 'polypeptide(L)'
;MRIRRGDFFVPLKQKAAKYLMATLEPEAPDSFFNWNFFDSVLQQKEGFSPYVFEEIAREFLDDYPKIEEEFLQKKENDPEFAKNWYAQLEWIHKRSDHYEKSHLRYPIFRIDR
;
A
#
# COMPACT_ATOMS: atom_id res chain seq x y z
N MET A 1 -1.19 7.43 -9.53
CA MET A 1 -0.25 8.39 -8.90
C MET A 1 -1.00 9.65 -8.53
N ARG A 2 -0.91 10.13 -7.29
CA ARG A 2 -1.58 11.38 -6.86
C ARG A 2 -0.54 12.34 -6.33
N ILE A 3 -0.30 13.42 -7.07
CA ILE A 3 0.56 14.54 -6.65
C ILE A 3 -0.23 15.36 -5.63
N ARG A 4 0.39 15.66 -4.50
CA ARG A 4 -0.18 16.38 -3.37
C ARG A 4 0.50 17.74 -3.22
N ARG A 5 -0.18 18.66 -2.53
CA ARG A 5 0.46 19.92 -2.10
C ARG A 5 1.68 19.57 -1.22
N GLY A 6 2.84 20.10 -1.58
CA GLY A 6 4.12 19.83 -0.90
C GLY A 6 5.02 18.85 -1.66
N ASP A 7 4.52 18.15 -2.68
CA ASP A 7 5.37 17.34 -3.55
C ASP A 7 6.23 18.25 -4.44
N PHE A 8 7.46 17.81 -4.71
CA PHE A 8 8.40 18.53 -5.56
C PHE A 8 8.49 17.88 -6.94
N PHE A 9 8.33 18.69 -7.99
CA PHE A 9 8.61 18.27 -9.36
C PHE A 9 10.04 18.70 -9.73
N VAL A 10 10.89 17.73 -10.08
CA VAL A 10 12.29 17.98 -10.42
C VAL A 10 12.53 17.61 -11.90
N PRO A 11 12.67 18.60 -12.80
CA PRO A 11 12.96 18.32 -14.21
C PRO A 11 14.33 17.65 -14.38
N LEU A 12 14.41 16.67 -15.28
CA LEU A 12 15.65 15.97 -15.62
C LEU A 12 16.46 16.65 -16.74
N LYS A 13 15.99 17.76 -17.33
CA LYS A 13 16.77 18.53 -18.32
C LYS A 13 17.79 19.45 -17.63
N GLN A 14 18.69 18.87 -16.85
CA GLN A 14 19.72 19.57 -16.07
C GLN A 14 20.97 18.71 -15.87
N LYS A 15 22.07 19.34 -15.45
CA LYS A 15 23.37 18.67 -15.26
C LYS A 15 23.33 17.53 -14.22
N ALA A 16 22.48 17.66 -13.19
CA ALA A 16 22.38 16.70 -12.09
C ALA A 16 21.53 15.46 -12.41
N ALA A 17 20.96 15.33 -13.62
CA ALA A 17 20.01 14.27 -13.94
C ALA A 17 20.56 12.86 -13.67
N LYS A 18 21.82 12.59 -14.02
CA LYS A 18 22.45 11.28 -13.74
C LYS A 18 22.49 10.96 -12.25
N TYR A 19 22.81 11.94 -11.41
CA TYR A 19 22.85 11.77 -9.96
C TYR A 19 21.45 11.48 -9.40
N LEU A 20 20.45 12.23 -9.85
CA LEU A 20 19.05 12.01 -9.44
C LEU A 20 18.59 10.60 -9.82
N MET A 21 18.84 10.16 -11.05
CA MET A 21 18.47 8.80 -11.47
C MET A 21 19.22 7.72 -10.67
N ALA A 22 20.52 7.88 -10.46
CA ALA A 22 21.33 6.90 -9.73
C ALA A 22 20.92 6.75 -8.25
N THR A 23 20.47 7.84 -7.62
CA THR A 23 20.15 7.85 -6.18
C THR A 23 18.67 7.65 -5.88
N LEU A 24 17.76 8.07 -6.76
CA LEU A 24 16.32 8.09 -6.49
C LEU A 24 15.55 6.95 -7.17
N GLU A 25 16.10 6.29 -8.20
CA GLU A 25 15.49 5.08 -8.77
C GLU A 25 15.71 3.90 -7.80
N PRO A 26 14.65 3.24 -7.29
CA PRO A 26 14.80 2.25 -6.22
C PRO A 26 15.61 1.03 -6.67
N GLU A 27 15.54 0.67 -7.96
CA GLU A 27 16.26 -0.47 -8.55
C GLU A 27 17.74 -0.15 -8.88
N ALA A 28 18.19 1.11 -8.77
CA ALA A 28 19.58 1.46 -9.04
C ALA A 28 20.52 0.95 -7.92
N PRO A 29 21.77 0.54 -8.25
CA PRO A 29 22.68 -0.08 -7.29
C PRO A 29 23.01 0.84 -6.10
N ASP A 30 23.23 2.13 -6.36
CA ASP A 30 23.55 3.15 -5.36
C ASP A 30 22.32 3.96 -4.92
N SER A 31 21.12 3.39 -5.03
CA SER A 31 19.89 4.07 -4.67
C SER A 31 19.79 4.29 -3.16
N PHE A 32 19.19 5.40 -2.74
CA PHE A 32 18.87 5.61 -1.34
C PHE A 32 17.96 4.52 -0.77
N PHE A 33 17.16 3.86 -1.62
CA PHE A 33 16.39 2.68 -1.23
C PHE A 33 17.31 1.50 -0.84
N ASN A 34 18.32 1.16 -1.65
CA ASN A 34 19.31 0.12 -1.30
C ASN A 34 20.17 0.48 -0.08
N TRP A 35 20.31 1.77 0.20
CA TRP A 35 20.96 2.29 1.41
C TRP A 35 20.01 2.43 2.61
N ASN A 36 18.81 1.84 2.55
CA ASN A 36 17.82 1.76 3.63
C ASN A 36 17.22 3.11 4.09
N PHE A 37 17.34 4.18 3.28
CA PHE A 37 16.75 5.49 3.64
C PHE A 37 15.22 5.47 3.66
N PHE A 38 14.60 4.49 3.01
CA PHE A 38 13.14 4.40 2.85
C PHE A 38 12.54 3.14 3.49
N ASP A 39 13.28 2.42 4.33
CA ASP A 39 12.79 1.19 5.00
C ASP A 39 11.51 1.42 5.81
N SER A 40 11.25 2.65 6.25
CA SER A 40 10.03 3.02 6.95
C SER A 40 8.76 2.72 6.15
N VAL A 41 8.83 2.73 4.80
CA VAL A 41 7.68 2.39 3.94
C VAL A 41 7.49 0.88 3.79
N LEU A 42 8.48 0.06 4.15
CA LEU A 42 8.41 -1.40 4.04
C LEU A 42 7.74 -2.06 5.23
N GLN A 43 7.62 -1.34 6.34
CA GLN A 43 7.05 -1.86 7.57
C GLN A 43 5.66 -1.30 7.77
N GLN A 44 4.69 -2.20 7.97
CA GLN A 44 3.37 -1.79 8.39
C GLN A 44 3.45 -1.16 9.80
N LYS A 45 2.90 0.04 9.99
CA LYS A 45 2.91 0.73 11.29
C LYS A 45 1.57 0.67 11.99
N GLU A 46 0.49 0.72 11.23
CA GLU A 46 -0.89 0.68 11.76
C GLU A 46 -1.52 -0.70 11.54
N GLY A 47 -2.22 -1.21 12.55
CA GLY A 47 -3.02 -2.43 12.48
C GLY A 47 -4.45 -2.16 12.90
N PHE A 48 -5.27 -3.22 12.99
CA PHE A 48 -6.64 -3.12 13.48
C PHE A 48 -6.81 -3.91 14.78
N SER A 49 -7.72 -3.46 15.63
CA SER A 49 -8.22 -4.24 16.77
C SER A 49 -9.44 -5.03 16.31
N PRO A 50 -9.43 -6.37 16.37
CA PRO A 50 -10.57 -7.19 15.95
C PRO A 50 -11.92 -6.76 16.55
N TYR A 51 -11.93 -6.46 17.85
CA TYR A 51 -13.15 -6.10 18.59
C TYR A 51 -13.83 -4.83 18.08
N VAL A 52 -13.05 -3.89 17.55
CA VAL A 52 -13.58 -2.62 17.01
C VAL A 52 -13.85 -2.76 15.51
N PHE A 53 -13.01 -3.54 14.82
CA PHE A 53 -13.03 -3.59 13.37
C PHE A 53 -14.10 -4.54 12.80
N GLU A 54 -14.60 -5.52 13.57
CA GLU A 54 -15.59 -6.48 13.08
C GLU A 54 -16.88 -5.81 12.57
N GLU A 55 -17.43 -4.86 13.32
CA GLU A 55 -18.63 -4.12 12.91
C GLU A 55 -18.36 -3.27 11.66
N ILE A 56 -17.23 -2.56 11.63
CA ILE A 56 -16.78 -1.76 10.48
C ILE A 56 -16.58 -2.64 9.24
N ALA A 57 -16.02 -3.84 9.42
CA ALA A 57 -15.79 -4.77 8.32
C ALA A 57 -17.11 -5.25 7.71
N ARG A 58 -18.14 -5.48 8.53
CA ARG A 58 -19.47 -5.84 8.05
C ARG A 58 -20.11 -4.71 7.27
N GLU A 59 -20.11 -3.49 7.82
CA GLU A 59 -20.62 -2.29 7.15
C GLU A 59 -19.89 -2.05 5.81
N PHE A 60 -18.56 -2.21 5.79
CA PHE A 60 -17.77 -2.08 4.58
C PHE A 60 -18.17 -3.11 3.51
N LEU A 61 -18.43 -4.37 3.88
CA LEU A 61 -18.88 -5.35 2.89
C LEU A 61 -20.28 -5.01 2.34
N ASP A 62 -21.18 -4.49 3.18
CA ASP A 62 -22.52 -4.07 2.77
C ASP A 62 -22.47 -2.87 1.79
N ASP A 63 -21.58 -1.91 2.05
CA ASP A 63 -21.38 -0.72 1.21
C ASP A 63 -20.69 -1.03 -0.13
N TYR A 64 -19.92 -2.12 -0.20
CA TYR A 64 -19.17 -2.52 -1.40
C TYR A 64 -19.49 -3.95 -1.86
N PRO A 65 -20.67 -4.20 -2.48
CA PRO A 65 -21.13 -5.55 -2.84
C PRO A 65 -20.16 -6.35 -3.73
N LYS A 66 -19.39 -5.68 -4.59
CA LYS A 66 -18.36 -6.34 -5.41
C LYS A 66 -17.23 -6.94 -4.56
N ILE A 67 -16.84 -6.25 -3.49
CA ILE A 67 -15.80 -6.72 -2.56
C ILE A 67 -16.37 -7.85 -1.70
N GLU A 68 -17.65 -7.79 -1.32
CA GLU A 68 -18.32 -8.90 -0.67
C GLU A 68 -18.32 -10.17 -1.53
N GLU A 69 -18.62 -10.05 -2.82
CA GLU A 69 -18.57 -11.17 -3.74
C GLU A 69 -17.16 -11.78 -3.82
N GLU A 70 -16.11 -10.96 -3.98
CA GLU A 70 -14.72 -11.42 -3.96
C GLU A 70 -14.34 -12.10 -2.63
N PHE A 71 -14.83 -11.58 -1.50
CA PHE A 71 -14.61 -12.16 -0.18
C PHE A 71 -15.24 -13.55 -0.06
N LEU A 72 -16.50 -13.69 -0.46
CA LEU A 72 -17.24 -14.95 -0.43
C LEU A 72 -16.60 -15.99 -1.37
N GLN A 73 -16.24 -15.58 -2.59
CA GLN A 73 -15.51 -16.45 -3.53
C GLN A 73 -14.18 -16.92 -2.95
N LYS A 74 -13.42 -16.03 -2.30
CA LYS A 74 -12.17 -16.44 -1.64
C LYS A 74 -12.44 -17.41 -0.49
N LYS A 75 -13.47 -17.16 0.32
CA LYS A 75 -13.87 -18.02 1.44
C LYS A 75 -14.32 -19.41 0.97
N GLU A 76 -14.98 -19.52 -0.17
CA GLU A 76 -15.37 -20.81 -0.74
C GLU A 76 -14.18 -21.59 -1.28
N ASN A 77 -13.26 -20.91 -1.98
CA ASN A 77 -12.14 -21.55 -2.69
C ASN A 77 -10.90 -21.81 -1.82
N ASP A 78 -10.81 -21.22 -0.63
CA ASP A 78 -9.65 -21.31 0.27
C ASP A 78 -10.08 -21.75 1.67
N PRO A 79 -10.05 -23.07 1.96
CA PRO A 79 -10.47 -23.62 3.25
C PRO A 79 -9.65 -23.11 4.45
N GLU A 80 -8.38 -22.78 4.25
CA GLU A 80 -7.52 -22.24 5.32
C GLU A 80 -7.93 -20.80 5.66
N PHE A 81 -8.22 -19.99 4.64
CA PHE A 81 -8.81 -18.67 4.83
C PHE A 81 -10.19 -18.75 5.49
N ALA A 82 -11.03 -19.69 5.08
CA ALA A 82 -12.38 -19.87 5.63
C ALA A 82 -12.39 -20.20 7.13
N LYS A 83 -11.37 -20.93 7.60
CA LYS A 83 -11.20 -21.31 9.01
C LYS A 83 -10.48 -20.26 9.85
N ASN A 84 -9.84 -19.27 9.22
CA ASN A 84 -9.08 -18.25 9.91
C ASN A 84 -9.83 -16.91 9.92
N TRP A 85 -10.53 -16.64 11.02
CA TRP A 85 -11.31 -15.40 11.19
C TRP A 85 -10.43 -14.14 11.14
N TYR A 86 -9.20 -14.20 11.66
CA TYR A 86 -8.31 -13.05 11.67
C TYR A 86 -7.84 -12.72 10.26
N ALA A 87 -7.50 -13.74 9.47
CA ALA A 87 -7.15 -13.56 8.06
C ALA A 87 -8.31 -12.98 7.24
N GLN A 88 -9.55 -13.35 7.55
CA GLN A 88 -10.75 -12.76 6.94
C GLN A 88 -10.84 -11.26 7.25
N LEU A 89 -10.72 -10.86 8.51
CA LEU A 89 -10.73 -9.44 8.90
C LEU A 89 -9.54 -8.68 8.31
N GLU A 90 -8.34 -9.26 8.31
CA GLU A 90 -7.15 -8.65 7.73
C GLU A 90 -7.31 -8.41 6.22
N TRP A 91 -7.93 -9.35 5.51
CA TRP A 91 -8.21 -9.23 4.09
C TRP A 91 -9.17 -8.08 3.79
N ILE A 92 -10.19 -7.90 4.63
CA ILE A 92 -11.15 -6.79 4.55
C ILE A 92 -10.44 -5.48 4.89
N HIS A 93 -9.67 -5.45 5.99
CA HIS A 93 -8.92 -4.28 6.44
C HIS A 93 -8.03 -3.71 5.33
N LYS A 94 -7.24 -4.57 4.66
CA LYS A 94 -6.35 -4.18 3.56
C LYS A 94 -7.06 -3.57 2.34
N ARG A 95 -8.38 -3.77 2.21
CA ARG A 95 -9.22 -3.21 1.13
C ARG A 95 -10.05 -2.01 1.58
N SER A 96 -10.19 -1.82 2.89
CA SER A 96 -10.88 -0.69 3.48
C SER A 96 -10.04 0.58 3.47
N ASP A 97 -10.68 1.72 3.70
CA ASP A 97 -9.99 3.00 3.85
C ASP A 97 -9.13 3.12 5.12
N HIS A 98 -9.26 2.19 6.07
CA HIS A 98 -8.50 2.15 7.32
C HIS A 98 -7.07 1.63 7.15
N TYR A 99 -6.78 0.97 6.03
CA TYR A 99 -5.41 0.53 5.76
C TYR A 99 -4.50 1.72 5.43
N GLU A 100 -3.34 1.74 6.06
CA GLU A 100 -2.39 2.83 5.90
C GLU A 100 -1.90 2.97 4.44
N LYS A 101 -2.08 4.16 3.88
CA LYS A 101 -1.81 4.44 2.46
C LYS A 101 -0.32 4.63 2.15
N SER A 102 0.54 4.61 3.17
CA SER A 102 2.00 4.76 3.08
C SER A 102 2.74 3.42 3.01
N HIS A 103 2.13 2.32 3.46
CA HIS A 103 2.78 1.02 3.44
C HIS A 103 3.03 0.55 2.00
N LEU A 104 4.24 0.08 1.74
CA LEU A 104 4.76 -0.34 0.44
C LEU A 104 4.67 0.74 -0.64
N ARG A 105 4.62 2.01 -0.25
CA ARG A 105 4.57 3.14 -1.18
C ARG A 105 5.88 3.90 -1.17
N TYR A 106 6.70 3.64 -2.17
CA TYR A 106 7.92 4.43 -2.42
C TYR A 106 7.56 5.90 -2.69
N PRO A 107 8.22 6.89 -2.05
CA PRO A 107 7.80 8.28 -2.11
C PRO A 107 8.26 9.03 -3.37
N ILE A 108 9.10 8.42 -4.20
CA ILE A 108 9.60 9.02 -5.44
C ILE A 108 8.92 8.35 -6.63
N PHE A 109 8.35 9.15 -7.52
CA PHE A 109 7.65 8.67 -8.70
C PHE A 109 8.28 9.23 -9.97
N ARG A 110 8.36 8.39 -10.99
CA ARG A 110 8.62 8.83 -12.35
C ARG A 110 7.33 9.34 -12.96
N ILE A 111 7.42 10.44 -13.71
CA ILE A 111 6.31 10.99 -14.47
C ILE A 111 6.68 10.86 -15.93
N ASP A 112 6.01 9.96 -16.63
CA ASP A 112 6.14 9.84 -18.08
C ASP A 112 5.54 11.08 -18.76
N ARG A 113 6.11 11.45 -19.90
CA ARG A 113 5.72 12.62 -20.69
C ARG A 113 4.45 12.39 -21.48
#